data_AF-A0A212DDA0-F1
#
_entry.id   AF-A0A212DDA0-F1
#
_cell.length_a   1.000
_cell.length_b   1.000
_cell.length_c   1.000
_cell.angle_alpha   90.00
_cell.angle_beta   90.00
_cell.angle_gamma   90.00
#
_symmetry.space_group_name_H-M   'P 1'
#
loop_
_entity.id
_entity.type
_entity.pdbx_description
1 polymer ?
#
loop_
_entity_poly.entity_id
_entity_poly.type
_entity_poly.pdbx_seq_one_letter_code
_entity_poly.pdbx_strand_id
1 'polypeptide(L)' 'MAFRLTGGTKDYIVVGSDSGRIVILEYQPSKNMFEKIHQETFGKSGCRRIVPGQFLAVDPKGRAVMISE' A
#
# COMPACT_ATOMS: atom_id res chain seq x y z
N MET A 1 -2.35 0.66 5.38
CA MET A 1 -1.56 1.49 6.33
C MET A 1 -1.28 2.84 5.71
N ALA A 2 -1.23 3.92 6.48
CA ALA A 2 -0.97 5.27 5.96
C ALA A 2 0.53 5.60 5.99
N PHE A 3 1.02 6.36 5.01
CA PHE A 3 2.37 6.91 5.00
C PHE A 3 2.42 8.26 4.28
N ARG A 4 3.44 9.05 4.58
CA ARG A 4 3.64 10.39 4.00
C ARG A 4 5.04 10.51 3.44
N LEU A 5 5.15 10.93 2.19
CA LEU A 5 6.46 11.21 1.60
C LEU A 5 7.19 12.30 2.39
N THR A 6 8.51 12.19 2.52
CA THR A 6 9.31 13.17 3.25
C THR A 6 9.10 14.58 2.67
N GLY A 7 8.68 15.53 3.52
CA GLY A 7 8.36 16.90 3.10
C GLY A 7 6.99 17.07 2.44
N GLY A 8 6.24 16.00 2.22
CA GLY A 8 4.88 16.04 1.70
C GLY A 8 3.85 16.49 2.73
N THR A 9 2.69 16.94 2.27
CA THR A 9 1.56 17.34 3.11
C THR A 9 0.39 16.35 3.04
N LYS A 10 0.44 15.41 2.09
CA LYS A 10 -0.61 14.43 1.80
C LYS A 10 -0.20 13.05 2.30
N ASP A 11 -1.15 12.34 2.91
CA ASP A 11 -1.01 10.93 3.26
C ASP A 11 -1.49 10.04 2.11
N TYR A 12 -0.74 8.96 1.89
CA TYR A 12 -1.07 7.89 0.96
C TYR A 12 -1.42 6.63 1.74
N ILE A 13 -2.18 5.74 1.12
CA ILE A 13 -2.56 4.46 1.72
C ILE A 13 -1.87 3.34 0.97
N VAL A 14 -0.99 2.61 1.64
CA VAL A 14 -0.49 1.32 1.15
C VAL A 14 -1.45 0.21 1.57
N VAL A 15 -1.77 -0.67 0.62
CA VAL A 15 -2.69 -1.80 0.77
C VAL A 15 -1.95 -3.08 0.40
N GLY A 16 -1.83 -3.99 1.37
CA GLY A 16 -1.61 -5.42 1.14
C GLY A 16 -2.97 -6.11 1.16
N SER A 17 -3.23 -6.99 0.20
CA SER A 17 -4.47 -7.76 0.12
C SER A 17 -4.21 -9.16 -0.44
N ASP A 18 -5.26 -9.96 -0.54
CA ASP A 18 -5.28 -11.25 -1.21
C ASP A 18 -5.05 -11.17 -2.74
N SER A 19 -4.79 -9.99 -3.30
CA SER A 19 -4.55 -9.86 -4.75
C SER A 19 -3.17 -10.34 -5.20
N GLY A 20 -2.24 -10.57 -4.27
CA GLY A 20 -0.83 -10.86 -4.58
C GLY A 20 -0.08 -9.62 -5.10
N ARG A 21 -0.58 -8.43 -4.75
CA ARG A 21 -0.08 -7.12 -5.19
C ARG A 21 0.05 -6.15 -4.03
N ILE A 22 1.02 -5.25 -4.12
CA ILE A 22 1.12 -4.07 -3.25
C ILE A 22 0.54 -2.89 -4.02
N VAL A 23 -0.42 -2.19 -3.41
CA VAL A 23 -1.13 -1.08 -4.04
C VAL A 23 -0.97 0.17 -3.20
N ILE A 24 -0.71 1.31 -3.86
CA ILE A 24 -0.74 2.62 -3.20
C ILE A 24 -1.90 3.41 -3.75
N LEU A 25 -2.73 3.91 -2.83
CA LEU A 25 -3.89 4.74 -3.11
C LEU A 25 -3.63 6.19 -2.69
N GLU A 26 -4.12 7.10 -3.51
CA GLU A 26 -4.22 8.53 -3.22
C GLU A 26 -5.71 8.92 -3.16
N TYR A 27 -6.11 9.71 -2.17
CA TYR A 27 -7.44 10.28 -2.14
C TYR A 27 -7.50 11.55 -3.01
N GLN A 28 -8.49 11.62 -3.90
CA GLN A 28 -8.74 12.76 -4.77
C GLN A 28 -10.02 13.50 -4.34
N PRO A 29 -9.92 14.61 -3.58
CA PRO A 29 -11.09 15.31 -3.04
C PRO A 29 -12.04 15.83 -4.12
N SER A 30 -11.52 16.25 -5.27
CA SER A 30 -12.33 16.77 -6.38
C SER A 30 -13.28 15.74 -6.99
N LYS A 31 -12.98 14.45 -6.83
CA LYS A 31 -13.77 13.33 -7.33
C LYS A 31 -14.44 12.53 -6.20
N ASN A 32 -14.12 12.86 -4.94
CA ASN A 32 -14.52 12.11 -3.76
C ASN A 32 -14.20 10.60 -3.90
N MET A 33 -13.01 10.26 -4.41
CA MET A 33 -12.62 8.87 -4.69
C MET A 33 -11.16 8.60 -4.42
N PHE A 34 -10.80 7.33 -4.21
CA PHE A 34 -9.41 6.87 -4.20
C PHE A 34 -8.96 6.50 -5.61
N GLU A 35 -7.78 6.98 -5.99
CA GLU A 35 -7.09 6.61 -7.22
C GLU A 35 -5.89 5.72 -6.90
N LYS A 36 -5.69 4.68 -7.71
CA LYS A 36 -4.52 3.80 -7.61
C LYS A 36 -3.34 4.48 -8.30
N ILE A 37 -2.39 4.96 -7.52
CA ILE A 37 -1.20 5.64 -8.06
C ILE A 37 -0.02 4.69 -8.28
N HIS A 38 -0.03 3.53 -7.63
CA HIS A 38 0.97 2.48 -7.83
C HIS A 38 0.35 1.10 -7.60
N GLN A 39 0.80 0.12 -8.38
CA GLN A 39 0.37 -1.27 -8.28
C GLN A 39 1.47 -2.19 -8.79
N GLU A 40 2.06 -2.99 -7.91
CA GLU A 40 3.11 -3.94 -8.25
C GLU A 40 2.72 -5.37 -7.85
N THR A 41 2.96 -6.33 -8.73
CA THR A 41 2.63 -7.74 -8.49
C THR A 41 3.85 -8.48 -7.95
N PHE A 42 3.71 -9.13 -6.80
CA PHE A 42 4.78 -9.91 -6.17
C PHE A 42 4.40 -11.39 -6.01
N GLY A 43 3.14 -11.78 -6.24
CA GLY A 43 2.68 -13.15 -6.04
C GLY A 43 1.33 -13.47 -6.67
N LYS A 44 0.83 -14.67 -6.37
CA LYS A 44 -0.49 -15.14 -6.82
C LYS A 44 -1.58 -14.68 -5.86
N SER A 45 -2.81 -14.55 -6.35
CA SER A 45 -3.96 -14.20 -5.52
C SER A 45 -4.37 -15.29 -4.52
N GLY A 46 -5.07 -14.88 -3.48
CA GLY A 46 -5.54 -15.65 -2.32
C GLY A 46 -4.70 -15.39 -1.06
N CYS A 47 -5.30 -15.61 0.11
CA CYS A 47 -4.58 -15.65 1.38
C CYS A 47 -3.78 -16.96 1.46
N ARG A 48 -2.48 -16.89 1.18
CA ARG A 48 -1.60 -18.07 1.08
C ARG A 48 -0.40 -17.86 1.98
N ARG A 49 -0.13 -18.83 2.86
CA ARG A 49 0.99 -18.88 3.81
C ARG A 49 2.40 -18.45 3.32
N ILE A 50 2.63 -18.36 2.01
CA ILE A 50 3.93 -18.02 1.41
C ILE A 50 3.89 -16.77 0.51
N VAL A 51 2.73 -16.12 0.34
CA VAL A 51 2.59 -14.96 -0.54
C VAL A 51 2.23 -13.73 0.30
N PRO A 52 3.16 -12.77 0.50
CA PRO A 52 3.00 -11.61 1.39
C PRO A 52 1.66 -10.89 1.28
N GLY A 53 1.08 -10.46 2.40
CA GLY A 53 -0.23 -9.81 2.40
C GLY A 53 -0.85 -9.64 3.79
N GLN A 54 -0.48 -10.51 4.75
CA GLN A 54 -1.08 -10.52 6.08
C GLN A 54 -0.56 -9.40 6.99
N PHE A 55 0.75 -9.10 6.95
CA PHE A 55 1.33 -8.02 7.75
C PHE A 55 1.88 -6.91 6.86
N LEU A 56 1.74 -5.69 7.36
CA LEU A 56 2.15 -4.47 6.66
C LEU A 56 2.69 -3.47 7.67
N ALA A 57 3.90 -2.98 7.41
CA ALA A 57 4.56 -1.97 8.21
C ALA A 57 5.08 -0.83 7.33
N VAL A 58 5.16 0.36 7.91
CA VAL A 58 5.59 1.60 7.26
C VAL A 58 6.65 2.27 8.14
N ASP A 59 7.74 2.75 7.53
CA ASP A 59 8.70 3.61 8.21
C ASP A 59 8.02 4.92 8.65
N PRO A 60 8.15 5.38 9.91
CA PRO A 60 7.47 6.59 10.39
C PRO A 60 7.80 7.87 9.61
N LYS A 61 8.94 7.92 8.90
CA LYS A 61 9.32 9.04 8.02
C LYS A 61 8.86 8.86 6.57
N GLY A 62 8.11 7.78 6.30
CA GLY A 62 7.55 7.42 5.00
C GLY A 62 8.59 7.10 3.93
N ARG A 63 9.77 6.59 4.33
CA ARG A 63 10.88 6.29 3.41
C ARG A 63 10.77 4.91 2.77
N ALA A 64 10.11 3.97 3.45
CA ALA A 64 9.99 2.58 3.02
C ALA A 64 8.74 1.93 3.62
N VAL A 65 8.30 0.85 2.99
CA VAL A 65 7.23 -0.03 3.45
C VAL A 65 7.70 -1.48 3.39
N MET A 66 7.19 -2.32 4.29
CA MET A 66 7.45 -3.77 4.29
C MET A 66 6.12 -4.51 4.31
N ILE A 67 6.00 -5.51 3.45
CA ILE A 67 4.87 -6.45 3.39
C ILE A 67 5.40 -7.86 3.68
N SER A 68 4.68 -8.62 4.51
CA SER A 68 5.03 -10.00 4.83
C SER A 68 3.79 -10.87 5.01
N GLU A 69 4.06 -12.16 5.17
CA GLU A 69 3.10 -13.17 5.63
C GLU A 69 3.05 -13.31 7.13
#